data_AF-A0A7C1DJB2-F1
#
_entry.id   AF-A0A7C1DJB2-F1
#
_cell.length_a   1.000
_cell.length_b   1.000
_cell.length_c   1.000
_cell.angle_alpha   90.00
_cell.angle_beta   90.00
_cell.angle_gamma   90.00
#
_symmetry.space_group_name_H-M   'P 1'
#
loop_
_entity.id
_entity.type
_entity.pdbx_description
1 polymer ?
#
loop_
_entity_poly.entity_id
_entity_poly.type
_entity_poly.pdbx_seq_one_letter_code
_entity_poly.pdbx_strand_id
1 'polypeptide(L)'
;MRFVMGVLGFIVANFIFSRVNMRTRLGLIWSGAATLAVLILFTYLATYYMPPEGLDAAEAAQRVAEMNARRVFLIGGEIAGMAYYSVKVVAEGRKGRP
;
A
#
# COMPACT_ATOMS: atom_id res chain seq x y z
N MET A 1 0.43 14.55 5.46
CA MET A 1 -0.13 13.18 5.56
C MET A 1 -0.01 12.33 4.28
N ARG A 2 -0.03 12.89 3.06
CA ARG A 2 0.05 12.11 1.81
C ARG A 2 1.34 11.28 1.68
N PHE A 3 2.51 11.88 1.91
CA PHE A 3 3.79 11.15 1.91
C PHE A 3 3.85 10.03 2.95
N VAL A 4 3.25 10.24 4.13
CA VAL A 4 3.17 9.21 5.19
C VAL A 4 2.39 8.00 4.69
N MET A 5 1.30 8.20 3.94
CA MET A 5 0.54 7.10 3.33
C MET A 5 1.38 6.32 2.31
N GLY A 6 2.20 7.00 1.51
CA GLY A 6 3.12 6.32 0.59
C GLY A 6 4.19 5.49 1.31
N VAL A 7 4.76 6.01 2.40
CA VAL A 7 5.72 5.26 3.23
C VAL A 7 5.05 4.04 3.88
N LEU A 8 3.82 4.18 4.38
CA LEU A 8 3.06 3.07 4.94
C LEU A 8 2.79 1.97 3.91
N GLY A 9 2.31 2.33 2.72
CA GLY A 9 2.10 1.37 1.62
C GLY A 9 3.38 0.63 1.25
N PHE A 10 4.51 1.35 1.14
CA PHE A 10 5.81 0.75 0.87
C PHE A 10 6.22 -0.27 1.94
N ILE A 11 6.12 0.10 3.22
CA ILE A 11 6.52 -0.77 4.34
C ILE A 11 5.65 -2.03 4.37
N VAL A 12 4.33 -1.89 4.22
CA VAL A 12 3.38 -3.01 4.23
C VAL A 12 3.68 -3.97 3.09
N ALA A 13 3.75 -3.49 1.85
CA ALA A 13 4.02 -4.34 0.70
C ALA A 13 5.38 -5.04 0.83
N ASN A 14 6.43 -4.29 1.16
CA ASN A 14 7.76 -4.87 1.35
C ASN A 14 7.79 -5.89 2.50
N PHE A 15 7.06 -5.65 3.60
CA PHE A 15 6.96 -6.60 4.71
C PHE A 15 6.26 -7.89 4.30
N ILE A 16 5.11 -7.79 3.61
CA ILE A 16 4.36 -8.97 3.16
C ILE A 16 5.22 -9.80 2.20
N PHE A 17 5.85 -9.18 1.21
CA PHE A 17 6.69 -9.91 0.27
C PHE A 17 8.00 -10.44 0.90
N SER A 18 8.66 -9.69 1.78
CA SER A 18 9.93 -10.14 2.37
C SER A 18 9.78 -11.12 3.55
N ARG A 19 8.69 -11.02 4.32
CA ARG A 19 8.50 -11.83 5.52
C ARG A 19 7.45 -12.91 5.33
N VAL A 20 6.32 -12.59 4.71
CA VAL A 20 5.24 -13.56 4.53
C VAL A 20 5.60 -14.48 3.37
N ASN A 21 5.83 -14.00 2.15
CA ASN A 21 6.16 -14.85 0.99
C ASN A 21 7.44 -15.71 1.18
N MET A 22 8.48 -15.18 1.83
CA MET A 22 9.73 -15.94 2.01
C MET A 22 9.71 -16.94 3.18
N ARG A 23 8.96 -16.67 4.27
CA ARG A 23 8.91 -17.57 5.43
C ARG A 23 7.70 -18.50 5.45
N THR A 24 6.62 -18.10 4.80
CA THR A 24 5.42 -18.92 4.65
C THR A 24 5.31 -19.28 3.18
N ARG A 25 4.90 -20.52 2.85
CA ARG A 25 4.67 -20.96 1.46
C ARG A 25 3.49 -20.25 0.78
N LEU A 26 3.12 -19.06 1.25
CA LEU A 26 2.13 -18.17 0.66
C LEU A 26 2.72 -17.66 -0.65
N GLY A 27 2.46 -18.39 -1.75
CA GLY A 27 2.93 -18.01 -3.08
C GLY A 27 2.57 -16.57 -3.45
N LEU A 28 3.25 -16.03 -4.47
CA LEU A 28 3.17 -14.63 -4.91
C LEU A 28 1.75 -14.06 -4.98
N ILE A 29 0.79 -14.86 -5.45
CA ILE A 29 -0.62 -14.47 -5.59
C ILE A 29 -1.24 -14.15 -4.24
N TRP A 30 -1.04 -14.98 -3.23
CA TRP A 30 -1.60 -14.77 -1.89
C TRP A 30 -0.92 -13.62 -1.14
N SER A 31 0.36 -13.39 -1.40
CA SER A 31 1.07 -12.22 -0.89
C SER A 31 0.54 -10.91 -1.53
N GLY A 32 0.24 -10.93 -2.83
CA GLY A 32 -0.48 -9.83 -3.48
C GLY A 32 -1.86 -9.60 -2.89
N ALA A 33 -2.64 -10.66 -2.67
CA ALA A 33 -3.97 -10.58 -2.05
C ALA A 33 -3.95 -10.02 -0.62
N ALA A 34 -2.97 -10.42 0.19
CA ALA A 34 -2.76 -9.87 1.54
C ALA A 34 -2.42 -8.38 1.49
N THR A 35 -1.57 -7.97 0.54
CA THR A 35 -1.22 -6.56 0.34
C THR A 35 -2.46 -5.75 -0.04
N LEU A 36 -3.26 -6.25 -0.99
CA LEU A 36 -4.51 -5.63 -1.41
C LEU A 36 -5.53 -5.53 -0.26
N ALA A 37 -5.67 -6.56 0.57
CA ALA A 37 -6.57 -6.55 1.72
C ALA A 37 -6.19 -5.47 2.74
N VAL A 38 -4.89 -5.29 2.99
CA VAL A 38 -4.39 -4.22 3.86
C VAL A 38 -4.64 -2.84 3.23
N LEU A 39 -4.42 -2.70 1.92
CA LEU A 39 -4.74 -1.49 1.16
C LEU A 39 -6.22 -1.10 1.28
N ILE A 40 -7.13 -2.07 1.14
CA ILE A 40 -8.58 -1.88 1.29
C ILE A 40 -8.91 -1.46 2.73
N LEU A 41 -8.32 -2.10 3.74
CA LEU A 41 -8.54 -1.76 5.14
C LEU A 41 -8.07 -0.34 5.47
N PHE A 42 -6.85 0.04 5.07
CA PHE A 42 -6.34 1.39 5.27
C PHE A 42 -7.14 2.43 4.51
N THR A 43 -7.59 2.09 3.30
CA THR A 43 -8.47 2.94 2.52
C THR A 43 -9.78 3.16 3.26
N TYR A 44 -10.41 2.11 3.77
CA TYR A 44 -11.64 2.18 4.55
C TYR A 44 -11.47 3.06 5.80
N LEU A 45 -10.42 2.81 6.59
CA LEU A 45 -10.11 3.59 7.80
C LEU A 45 -9.79 5.06 7.49
N ALA A 46 -9.12 5.34 6.36
CA ALA A 46 -8.88 6.71 5.92
C ALA A 46 -10.14 7.43 5.43
N THR A 47 -11.19 6.67 5.07
CA THR A 47 -12.47 7.21 4.57
C THR A 47 -13.58 7.26 5.62
N TYR A 48 -13.45 6.58 6.75
CA TYR A 48 -14.45 6.56 7.82
C TYR A 48 -14.50 7.85 8.66
N TYR A 49 -13.89 8.94 8.18
CA TYR A 49 -14.22 10.27 8.69
C TYR A 49 -15.58 10.65 8.11
N MET A 50 -16.66 10.37 8.87
CA MET A 50 -17.95 10.97 8.59
C MET A 50 -17.73 12.49 8.46
N PRO A 51 -18.06 13.11 7.31
CA PRO A 51 -18.03 14.55 7.21
C PRO A 51 -18.95 15.10 8.31
N PRO A 52 -18.46 15.99 9.20
CA PRO A 52 -19.33 16.59 10.21
C PRO A 52 -20.56 17.16 9.51
N GLU A 53 -21.74 16.87 10.06
CA GLU A 53 -23.00 17.35 9.51
C GLU A 53 -22.91 18.87 9.33
N GLY A 54 -23.12 19.35 8.09
CA GLY A 54 -23.09 20.78 7.76
C GLY A 54 -21.92 21.28 6.90
N LEU A 55 -21.11 20.42 6.30
CA LEU A 55 -20.10 20.86 5.31
C LEU A 55 -20.74 21.35 3.99
N ASP A 56 -20.27 22.48 3.48
CA ASP A 56 -20.65 22.99 2.16
C ASP A 56 -20.17 22.03 1.04
N ALA A 57 -20.87 22.00 -0.10
CA ALA A 57 -20.58 21.09 -1.21
C ALA A 57 -19.14 21.25 -1.73
N ALA A 58 -18.59 22.47 -1.69
CA ALA A 58 -17.20 22.74 -2.05
C ALA A 58 -16.20 22.14 -1.05
N GLU A 59 -16.51 22.18 0.26
CA GLU A 59 -15.66 21.60 1.29
C GLU A 59 -15.71 20.08 1.26
N ALA A 60 -16.88 19.50 1.03
CA ALA A 60 -17.04 18.05 0.80
C ALA A 60 -16.19 17.59 -0.41
N ALA A 61 -16.22 18.33 -1.52
CA ALA A 61 -15.40 18.03 -2.70
C ALA A 61 -13.90 18.09 -2.41
N GLN A 62 -13.43 19.11 -1.66
CA GLN A 62 -12.01 19.20 -1.27
C GLN A 62 -11.59 18.05 -0.35
N ARG A 63 -12.44 17.63 0.60
CA ARG A 63 -12.15 16.48 1.48
C ARG A 63 -12.08 15.18 0.69
N VAL A 64 -12.99 14.97 -0.26
CA VAL A 64 -12.95 13.81 -1.16
C VAL A 64 -11.69 13.83 -2.03
N ALA A 65 -11.30 15.00 -2.55
CA ALA A 65 -10.06 15.14 -3.33
C ALA A 65 -8.83 14.82 -2.47
N GLU A 66 -8.79 15.28 -1.22
CA GLU A 66 -7.69 14.99 -0.30
C GLU A 66 -7.63 13.49 0.05
N MET A 67 -8.78 12.86 0.28
CA MET A 67 -8.93 11.43 0.52
C MET A 67 -8.44 10.60 -0.68
N ASN A 68 -8.83 10.98 -1.90
CA ASN A 68 -8.37 10.35 -3.13
C ASN A 68 -6.86 10.53 -3.33
N ALA A 69 -6.31 11.71 -3.04
CA ALA A 69 -4.88 11.94 -3.10
C ALA A 69 -4.12 11.04 -2.09
N ARG A 70 -4.64 10.87 -0.87
CA ARG A 70 -4.05 9.95 0.13
C ARG A 70 -4.07 8.50 -0.36
N ARG A 71 -5.16 8.05 -0.98
CA ARG A 71 -5.29 6.71 -1.59
C ARG A 71 -4.26 6.50 -2.71
N VAL A 72 -4.08 7.48 -3.59
CA VAL A 72 -3.09 7.40 -4.68
C VAL A 72 -1.67 7.24 -4.13
N PHE A 73 -1.30 8.01 -3.11
CA PHE A 73 0.01 7.86 -2.47
C PHE A 73 0.19 6.49 -1.82
N LEU A 74 -0.84 5.97 -1.15
CA LEU A 74 -0.81 4.63 -0.54
C LEU A 74 -0.56 3.54 -1.58
N ILE A 75 -1.32 3.57 -2.69
CA ILE A 75 -1.17 2.63 -3.81
C ILE A 75 0.23 2.75 -4.44
N GLY A 76 0.69 3.97 -4.69
CA GLY A 76 2.02 4.22 -5.25
C GLY A 76 3.14 3.68 -4.34
N GLY A 77 2.98 3.84 -3.03
CA GLY A 77 3.86 3.27 -2.02
C GLY A 77 3.92 1.74 -2.08
N GLU A 78 2.77 1.08 -2.14
CA GLU A 78 2.71 -0.38 -2.25
C GLU A 78 3.38 -0.89 -3.53
N ILE A 79 3.10 -0.27 -4.67
CA ILE A 79 3.74 -0.60 -5.95
C ILE A 79 5.26 -0.47 -5.84
N ALA A 80 5.75 0.61 -5.22
CA ALA A 80 7.18 0.80 -4.98
C ALA A 80 7.76 -0.29 -4.06
N GLY A 81 7.03 -0.71 -3.02
CA GLY A 81 7.44 -1.80 -2.13
C GLY A 81 7.53 -3.15 -2.84
N MET A 82 6.55 -3.47 -3.69
CA MET A 82 6.58 -4.67 -4.52
C MET A 82 7.71 -4.67 -5.55
N ALA A 83 7.93 -3.52 -6.20
CA ALA A 83 9.00 -3.35 -7.19
C ALA A 83 10.38 -3.48 -6.53
N TYR A 84 10.57 -2.86 -5.36
CA TYR A 84 11.79 -2.97 -4.57
C TYR A 84 12.08 -4.44 -4.19
N TYR A 85 11.07 -5.17 -3.71
CA TYR A 85 11.22 -6.60 -3.43
C TYR A 85 11.63 -7.38 -4.69
N SER A 86 10.97 -7.14 -5.82
CA SER A 86 11.29 -7.81 -7.09
C SER A 86 12.74 -7.58 -7.52
N VAL A 87 13.21 -6.34 -7.44
CA VAL A 87 14.62 -5.99 -7.74
C VAL A 87 15.58 -6.66 -6.76
N LYS A 88 15.26 -6.65 -5.47
CA LYS A 88 16.08 -7.30 -4.44
C LYS A 88 16.19 -8.81 -4.67
N VAL A 89 15.08 -9.50 -4.92
CA VAL A 89 15.07 -10.94 -5.19
C VAL A 89 15.81 -11.27 -6.48
N VAL A 90 15.65 -10.48 -7.54
CA VAL A 90 16.41 -10.65 -8.79
C VAL A 90 17.90 -10.45 -8.57
N ALA A 91 18.30 -9.46 -7.77
CA ALA A 91 19.69 -9.19 -7.44
C ALA A 91 20.30 -10.30 -6.57
N GLU A 92 19.56 -10.85 -5.61
CA GLU A 92 20.00 -11.96 -4.75
C GLU A 92 20.02 -13.29 -5.51
N GLY A 93 19.05 -13.56 -6.37
CA GLY A 93 19.02 -14.74 -7.25
C GLY A 93 20.15 -14.76 -8.30
N ARG A 94 20.68 -13.59 -8.68
CA ARG A 94 21.90 -13.48 -9.53
C ARG A 94 23.18 -13.83 -8.79
N LYS A 95 23.24 -13.70 -7.46
CA LYS A 95 24.42 -14.05 -6.65
C LYS A 95 24.53 -15.55 -6.36
N GLY A 96 23.48 -16.34 -6.65
CA GLY A 96 23.43 -17.78 -6.39
C GLY A 96 23.54 -18.67 -7.63
N ARG A 97 23.86 -18.14 -8.81
CA ARG A 97 24.18 -18.97 -9.98
C ARG A 97 25.69 -19.15 -10.07
N PRO A 98 26.22 -20.39 -10.00
CA PRO A 98 27.60 -20.67 -10.36
C PRO A 98 27.87 -20.36 -11.84
#